data_AF-A0A1Z9DV17-F1
#
_entry.id   AF-A0A1Z9DV17-F1
#
_cell.length_a   1.000
_cell.length_b   1.000
_cell.length_c   1.000
_cell.angle_alpha   90.00
_cell.angle_beta   90.00
_cell.angle_gamma   90.00
#
_symmetry.space_group_name_H-M   'P 1'
#
loop_
_entity.id
_entity.type
_entity.pdbx_description
1 polymer ?
#
loop_
_entity_poly.entity_id
_entity_poly.type
_entity_poly.pdbx_seq_one_letter_code
_entity_poly.pdbx_strand_id
1 'polypeptide(L)'
;MSIDKDKIKHISKLARISLDAKKTDILAKDLSSIFKFIEQLNELNTDKIEPLSSILNEPLRSREDIVNDGKYREKILKNSPQKNEEFFVVPKVIE
;
A
#
# COMPACT_ATOMS: atom_id res chain seq x y z
N MET A 1 9.55 -20.68 3.58
CA MET A 1 10.45 -19.76 2.84
C MET A 1 11.15 -18.85 3.86
N SER A 2 12.46 -18.57 3.74
CA SER A 2 13.17 -17.67 4.67
C SER A 2 13.23 -16.24 4.11
N ILE A 3 12.91 -15.25 4.94
CA ILE A 3 13.05 -13.82 4.59
C ILE A 3 14.36 -13.29 5.18
N ASP A 4 15.22 -12.85 4.28
CA ASP A 4 16.52 -12.27 4.64
C ASP A 4 16.42 -10.75 4.84
N LYS A 5 17.39 -10.17 5.56
CA LYS A 5 17.41 -8.73 5.88
C LYS A 5 17.38 -7.85 4.64
N ASP A 6 18.04 -8.28 3.57
CA ASP A 6 18.06 -7.55 2.29
C ASP A 6 16.67 -7.46 1.65
N LYS A 7 15.88 -8.53 1.72
CA LYS A 7 14.49 -8.54 1.24
C LYS A 7 13.62 -7.57 2.05
N ILE A 8 13.82 -7.50 3.36
CA ILE A 8 13.08 -6.55 4.21
C ILE A 8 13.43 -5.12 3.86
N LYS A 9 14.71 -4.83 3.68
CA LYS A 9 15.17 -3.50 3.27
C LYS A 9 14.61 -3.11 1.90
N HIS A 10 14.50 -4.07 0.99
CA HIS A 10 13.87 -3.86 -0.31
C HIS A 10 12.37 -3.55 -0.18
N ILE A 11 11.64 -4.39 0.56
CA ILE A 11 10.19 -4.22 0.79
C ILE A 11 9.90 -2.90 1.52
N SER A 12 10.70 -2.53 2.51
CA SER A 12 10.53 -1.28 3.26
C SER A 12 10.71 -0.06 2.37
N LYS A 13 11.64 -0.12 1.41
CA LYS A 13 11.82 0.92 0.40
C LYS A 13 10.61 1.04 -0.52
N LEU A 14 10.03 -0.09 -0.95
CA LEU A 14 8.80 -0.10 -1.77
C LEU A 14 7.60 0.48 -1.01
N ALA A 15 7.47 0.13 0.27
CA ALA A 15 6.40 0.63 1.14
C ALA A 15 6.63 2.05 1.69
N ARG A 16 7.77 2.68 1.40
CA ARG A 16 8.19 3.98 1.95
C ARG A 16 8.26 4.02 3.48
N ILE A 17 8.62 2.90 4.11
CA ILE A 17 8.79 2.78 5.56
C ILE A 17 10.28 2.79 5.90
N SER A 18 10.71 3.77 6.69
CA SER A 18 12.06 3.81 7.25
C SER A 18 12.19 2.79 8.37
N LEU A 19 13.28 2.00 8.38
CA LEU A 19 13.53 0.97 9.37
C LEU A 19 14.91 1.15 10.02
N ASP A 20 14.91 1.03 11.35
CA ASP A 20 16.14 0.94 12.14
C ASP A 20 16.69 -0.49 12.09
N ALA A 21 18.01 -0.66 12.14
CA ALA A 21 18.66 -1.98 12.09
C ALA A 21 18.12 -2.97 13.14
N LYS A 22 17.80 -2.47 14.35
CA LYS A 22 17.20 -3.29 15.42
C LYS A 22 15.81 -3.83 15.06
N LYS A 23 15.01 -3.04 14.33
CA LYS A 23 13.65 -3.43 13.91
C LYS A 23 13.70 -4.42 12.74
N THR A 24 14.72 -4.32 11.88
CA THR A 24 14.89 -5.23 10.73
C THR A 24 14.97 -6.70 11.17
N ASP A 25 15.70 -6.99 12.24
CA ASP A 25 15.90 -8.37 12.71
C ASP A 25 14.62 -8.97 13.32
N ILE A 26 13.87 -8.15 14.05
CA ILE A 26 12.58 -8.53 14.63
C ILE A 26 11.58 -8.79 13.50
N LEU A 27 11.46 -7.86 12.55
CA LEU A 27 10.58 -7.98 11.39
C LEU A 27 10.92 -9.21 10.53
N ALA A 28 12.20 -9.58 10.42
CA ALA A 28 12.60 -10.77 9.69
C ALA A 28 12.03 -12.04 10.31
N LYS A 29 12.09 -12.13 11.63
CA LYS A 29 11.54 -13.25 12.38
C LYS A 29 10.02 -13.29 12.26
N ASP A 30 9.36 -12.15 12.48
CA ASP A 30 7.90 -12.06 12.48
C ASP A 30 7.33 -12.36 11.10
N LEU A 31 7.88 -11.75 10.04
CA LEU A 31 7.46 -12.04 8.67
C LEU A 31 7.73 -13.49 8.29
N SER A 32 8.88 -14.05 8.66
CA SER A 32 9.14 -15.49 8.42
C SER A 32 8.12 -16.39 9.11
N SER A 33 7.63 -16.02 10.31
CA SER A 33 6.56 -16.76 10.99
C SER A 33 5.22 -16.64 10.28
N ILE A 34 4.88 -15.44 9.81
CA ILE A 34 3.63 -15.18 9.06
C ILE A 34 3.63 -15.97 7.74
N PHE A 35 4.75 -15.98 7.01
CA PHE A 35 4.85 -16.75 5.77
C PHE A 35 4.74 -18.26 6.01
N LYS A 36 5.34 -18.80 7.07
CA LYS A 36 5.15 -20.21 7.45
C LYS A 36 3.68 -20.55 7.72
N PHE A 37 2.94 -19.64 8.34
CA PHE A 37 1.50 -19.82 8.55
C PHE A 37 0.73 -19.80 7.22
N ILE A 38 1.04 -18.87 6.32
CA ILE A 38 0.41 -18.78 4.99
C ILE A 38 0.72 -20.01 4.13
N GLU A 39 1.91 -20.61 4.28
CA GLU A 39 2.32 -21.81 3.54
C GLU A 39 1.38 -23.01 3.73
N GLN A 40 0.59 -23.05 4.81
CA GLN A 40 -0.45 -24.07 5.02
C GLN A 40 -1.50 -24.07 3.89
N LEU A 41 -1.73 -22.93 3.24
CA LEU A 41 -2.67 -22.83 2.11
C LEU A 41 -2.19 -23.60 0.87
N ASN A 42 -0.88 -23.89 0.74
CA ASN A 42 -0.34 -24.66 -0.38
C ASN A 42 -0.72 -26.15 -0.33
N GLU A 43 -1.27 -26.64 0.78
CA GLU A 43 -1.76 -28.01 0.91
C GLU A 43 -3.06 -28.24 0.11
N LEU A 44 -3.74 -27.15 -0.27
CA LEU A 44 -4.99 -27.19 -1.01
C LEU A 44 -4.72 -27.06 -2.52
N ASN A 45 -5.29 -27.97 -3.32
CA ASN A 45 -5.23 -27.87 -4.79
C ASN A 45 -6.25 -26.83 -5.30
N THR A 46 -5.76 -25.76 -5.91
CA THR A 46 -6.57 -24.69 -6.51
C THR A 46 -6.43 -24.59 -8.04
N ASP A 47 -5.85 -25.58 -8.73
CA ASP A 47 -5.53 -25.51 -10.18
C ASP A 47 -6.74 -25.23 -11.08
N LYS A 48 -7.95 -25.58 -10.62
CA LYS A 48 -9.21 -25.41 -11.37
C LYS A 48 -10.16 -24.40 -10.74
N ILE A 49 -9.69 -23.61 -9.77
CA ILE A 49 -10.50 -22.62 -9.05
C ILE A 49 -10.13 -21.24 -9.56
N GLU A 50 -11.12 -20.50 -10.06
CA GLU A 50 -10.91 -19.11 -10.44
C GLU A 50 -10.72 -18.21 -9.20
N PRO A 51 -9.75 -17.27 -9.22
CA PRO A 51 -9.55 -16.34 -8.12
C PRO A 51 -10.77 -15.43 -7.92
N LEU A 52 -11.21 -15.28 -6.67
CA LEU A 52 -12.30 -14.37 -6.32
C LEU A 52 -11.76 -12.95 -6.13
N SER A 53 -12.12 -12.03 -7.02
CA SER A 53 -11.71 -10.61 -6.97
C SER A 53 -12.73 -9.71 -6.26
N SER A 54 -14.02 -9.97 -6.44
CA SER A 54 -15.13 -9.28 -5.80
C SER A 54 -16.23 -10.28 -5.48
N ILE A 55 -16.85 -10.14 -4.32
CA ILE A 55 -18.02 -10.94 -3.92
C ILE A 55 -19.27 -10.46 -4.69
N LEU A 56 -19.30 -9.18 -5.04
CA LEU A 56 -20.37 -8.59 -5.83
C LEU A 56 -20.12 -8.86 -7.30
N ASN A 57 -21.05 -9.59 -7.92
CA ASN A 57 -21.07 -9.83 -9.36
C ASN A 57 -21.84 -8.72 -10.07
N GLU A 58 -21.38 -7.48 -9.92
CA GLU A 58 -21.96 -6.30 -10.56
C GLU A 58 -21.10 -5.86 -11.75
N PRO A 59 -21.73 -5.37 -12.84
CA PRO A 59 -21.00 -4.71 -13.90
C PRO A 59 -20.30 -3.46 -13.37
N LEU A 60 -19.20 -3.07 -14.02
CA LEU A 60 -18.48 -1.83 -13.70
C LEU A 60 -19.43 -0.62 -13.79
N ARG A 61 -19.50 0.16 -12.71
CA ARG A 61 -20.30 1.39 -12.69
C ARG A 61 -19.60 2.48 -13.47
N SER A 62 -20.25 2.94 -14.52
CA SER A 62 -19.82 4.12 -15.27
C SER A 62 -20.28 5.39 -14.57
N ARG A 63 -19.51 6.47 -14.74
CA ARG A 63 -19.85 7.82 -14.27
C ARG A 63 -20.06 8.71 -15.49
N GLU A 64 -21.10 9.54 -15.47
CA GLU A 64 -21.33 10.56 -16.50
C GLU A 64 -20.19 11.59 -16.53
N ASP A 65 -19.83 12.07 -17.73
CA ASP A 65 -18.80 13.09 -17.91
C ASP A 65 -19.35 14.50 -17.67
N ILE A 66 -19.70 14.78 -16.43
CA ILE A 66 -20.22 16.08 -15.98
C ILE A 66 -19.36 16.64 -14.84
N VAL A 67 -19.25 17.97 -14.79
CA VAL A 67 -18.61 18.70 -13.68
C VAL A 67 -19.57 18.69 -12.50
N ASN A 68 -19.19 18.03 -11.41
CA ASN A 68 -20.03 17.88 -10.21
C ASN A 68 -19.46 18.56 -8.96
N ASP A 69 -18.28 19.18 -9.05
CA ASP A 69 -17.60 19.77 -7.91
C ASP A 69 -16.65 20.90 -8.31
N GLY A 70 -16.31 21.79 -7.39
CA GLY A 70 -15.21 22.77 -7.53
C GLY A 70 -15.26 23.92 -6.52
N LYS A 71 -14.22 24.78 -6.54
CA LYS A 71 -14.15 26.05 -5.77
C LYS A 71 -14.07 25.91 -4.23
N TYR A 72 -13.61 24.79 -3.69
CA TYR A 72 -13.44 24.58 -2.24
C TYR A 72 -11.97 24.41 -1.83
N ARG A 73 -11.06 25.12 -2.50
CA ARG A 73 -9.60 25.07 -2.26
C ARG A 73 -9.24 25.18 -0.78
N GLU A 74 -9.85 26.12 -0.06
CA GLU A 74 -9.61 26.30 1.38
C GLU A 74 -9.94 25.03 2.19
N LYS A 75 -11.02 24.33 1.84
CA LYS A 75 -11.39 23.06 2.49
C LYS A 75 -10.39 21.95 2.15
N ILE A 76 -9.85 21.91 0.92
CA ILE A 76 -8.83 20.94 0.49
C ILE A 76 -7.53 21.16 1.27
N LEU A 77 -7.06 22.41 1.36
CA LEU A 77 -5.77 22.75 1.97
C LEU A 77 -5.82 22.78 3.50
N LYS A 78 -7.00 22.74 4.11
CA LYS A 78 -7.20 22.82 5.57
C LYS A 78 -6.34 21.82 6.35
N ASN A 79 -6.15 20.61 5.81
CA ASN A 79 -5.38 19.53 6.45
C ASN A 79 -3.94 19.41 5.92
N SER A 80 -3.48 20.35 5.10
CA SER A 80 -2.10 20.32 4.60
C SER A 80 -1.10 20.48 5.76
N PRO A 81 -0.06 19.64 5.86
CA PRO A 81 0.97 19.76 6.90
C PRO A 81 1.70 21.11 6.87
N GLN A 82 1.90 21.68 5.68
CA GLN A 82 2.48 23.00 5.48
C GLN A 82 1.49 23.88 4.74
N LYS A 83 1.31 25.10 5.23
CA LYS A 83 0.37 26.07 4.65
C LYS A 83 1.07 26.86 3.54
N ASN A 84 0.39 26.94 2.41
CA ASN A 84 0.62 27.88 1.33
C ASN A 84 -0.77 28.26 0.79
N GLU A 85 -0.90 29.43 0.19
CA GLU A 85 -2.21 29.99 -0.20
C GLU A 85 -2.88 29.16 -1.31
N GLU A 86 -2.09 28.61 -2.23
CA GLU A 86 -2.63 27.95 -3.41
C GLU A 86 -2.18 26.50 -3.63
N PHE A 87 -1.11 26.04 -2.97
CA PHE A 87 -0.46 24.77 -3.29
C PHE A 87 -0.14 23.92 -2.06
N PHE A 88 0.04 22.61 -2.26
CA PHE A 88 0.70 21.76 -1.28
C PHE A 88 2.21 21.99 -1.33
N VAL A 89 2.82 22.20 -0.16
CA VAL A 89 4.27 22.37 -0.07
C VAL A 89 4.90 21.01 0.20
N VAL A 90 5.83 20.61 -0.68
CA VAL A 90 6.61 19.38 -0.57
C VAL A 90 8.09 19.66 -0.81
N PRO A 91 9.01 18.84 -0.28
CA PRO A 91 10.42 18.95 -0.62
C PRO A 91 10.62 18.85 -2.14
N LYS A 92 11.54 19.65 -2.68
CA LYS A 92 11.89 19.58 -4.10
C LYS A 92 12.36 18.17 -4.44
N VAL A 93 11.78 17.58 -5.48
CA VAL A 93 12.25 16.30 -6.03
C VAL A 93 13.59 16.57 -6.73
N ILE A 94 14.64 15.93 -6.24
CA ILE A 94 16.00 15.96 -6.79
C ILE A 94 16.31 14.53 -7.21
N GLU A 95 16.95 14.35 -8.38
CA GLU A 95 17.47 13.06 -8.84
C GLU A 95 18.75 12.64 -8.09
#